data_AF-U3U5P4-F1
#
_entry.id   AF-U3U5P4-F1
#
_cell.length_a   1.000
_cell.length_b   1.000
_cell.length_c   1.000
_cell.angle_alpha   90.00
_cell.angle_beta   90.00
_cell.angle_gamma   90.00
#
_symmetry.space_group_name_H-M   'P 1'
#
loop_
_entity.id
_entity.type
_entity.pdbx_description
1 polymer ?
#
loop_
_entity_poly.entity_id
_entity_poly.type
_entity_poly.pdbx_seq_one_letter_code
_entity_poly.pdbx_strand_id
1 'polypeptide(L)' 'MSAKAATLEGRIRQHWDQLSSHEQRLADVLLAAPGQLAMNTATELAHSAGVSKATTTRFFRHLGYESYEAARR' A
#
# COMPACT_ATOMS: atom_id res chain seq x y z
N MET A 1 14.18 -19.00 10.82
CA MET A 1 13.03 -18.26 10.24
C MET A 1 13.24 -16.78 10.54
N SER A 2 13.78 -16.03 9.59
CA SER A 2 14.14 -14.63 9.83
C SER A 2 12.85 -13.85 10.03
N ALA A 3 12.68 -13.25 11.22
CA ALA A 3 11.66 -12.25 11.49
C ALA A 3 11.94 -11.05 10.58
N LYS A 4 11.50 -11.17 9.33
CA LYS A 4 11.67 -10.16 8.29
C LYS A 4 10.81 -9.00 8.75
N ALA A 5 11.41 -7.85 9.02
CA ALA A 5 10.68 -6.59 9.17
C ALA A 5 9.56 -6.59 8.12
N ALA A 6 8.30 -6.56 8.56
CA ALA A 6 7.17 -6.94 7.71
C ALA A 6 7.17 -6.08 6.44
N THR A 7 7.58 -6.68 5.33
CA THR A 7 7.61 -6.05 4.00
C THR A 7 6.21 -5.58 3.65
N LEU A 8 6.07 -4.51 2.85
CA LEU A 8 4.77 -3.99 2.42
C LEU A 8 3.84 -5.10 1.91
N GLU A 9 4.34 -5.99 1.02
CA GLU A 9 3.56 -7.13 0.52
C GLU A 9 3.05 -8.06 1.62
N GLY A 10 3.88 -8.32 2.63
CA GLY A 10 3.52 -9.16 3.77
C GLY A 10 2.39 -8.55 4.59
N ARG A 11 2.45 -7.24 4.82
CA ARG A 11 1.38 -6.49 5.50
C ARG A 11 0.09 -6.48 4.66
N ILE A 12 0.21 -6.25 3.35
CA ILE A 12 -0.94 -6.31 2.43
C ILE A 12 -1.65 -7.65 2.53
N ARG A 13 -0.90 -8.76 2.42
CA ARG A 13 -1.46 -10.11 2.49
C ARG A 13 -2.09 -10.41 3.85
N GLN A 14 -1.49 -9.93 4.93
CA GLN A 14 -2.02 -10.11 6.29
C GLN A 14 -3.34 -9.38 6.52
N HIS A 15 -3.53 -8.22 5.90
CA HIS A 15 -4.71 -7.37 6.10
C HIS A 15 -5.73 -7.46 4.95
N TRP A 16 -5.50 -8.31 3.95
CA TRP A 16 -6.25 -8.34 2.69
C TRP A 16 -7.78 -8.35 2.87
N ASP A 17 -8.27 -9.24 3.72
CA ASP A 17 -9.71 -9.42 3.97
C ASP A 17 -10.36 -8.25 4.73
N GLN A 18 -9.53 -7.38 5.32
CA GLN A 18 -9.98 -6.18 6.03
C GLN A 18 -9.94 -4.92 5.14
N LEU A 19 -9.27 -4.99 3.98
CA LEU A 19 -9.19 -3.88 3.04
C LEU A 19 -10.54 -3.68 2.34
N SER A 20 -10.95 -2.43 2.17
CA SER A 20 -12.09 -2.10 1.29
C SER A 20 -11.78 -2.42 -0.17
N SER A 21 -12.80 -2.48 -1.03
CA SER A 21 -12.63 -2.72 -2.48
C SER A 21 -11.80 -1.65 -3.20
N HIS A 22 -11.67 -0.44 -2.65
CA HIS A 22 -10.77 0.58 -3.16
C HIS A 22 -9.33 0.36 -2.69
N GLU A 23 -9.15 -0.06 -1.44
CA GLU A 23 -7.84 -0.37 -0.88
C GLU A 23 -7.24 -1.63 -1.50
N GLN A 24 -8.06 -2.65 -1.80
CA GLN A 24 -7.65 -3.84 -2.55
C GLN A 24 -7.15 -3.47 -3.96
N ARG A 25 -7.80 -2.55 -4.67
CA ARG A 25 -7.30 -2.05 -5.97
C ARG A 25 -5.92 -1.40 -5.87
N LEU A 26 -5.69 -0.61 -4.83
CA LEU A 26 -4.37 -0.03 -4.58
C LEU A 26 -3.34 -1.10 -4.21
N ALA A 27 -3.75 -2.10 -3.43
CA ALA A 27 -2.92 -3.25 -3.09
C ALA A 27 -2.53 -4.05 -4.34
N ASP A 28 -3.47 -4.34 -5.24
CA ASP A 28 -3.21 -5.04 -6.51
C ASP A 28 -2.14 -4.34 -7.35
N VAL A 29 -2.24 -3.02 -7.49
CA VAL A 29 -1.23 -2.21 -8.20
C VAL A 29 0.16 -2.37 -7.57
N LEU A 30 0.24 -2.30 -6.25
CA LEU A 30 1.51 -2.42 -5.51
C LEU A 30 2.07 -3.85 -5.52
N LEU A 31 1.22 -4.88 -5.49
CA LEU A 31 1.64 -6.28 -5.59
C LEU A 31 2.06 -6.66 -7.01
N ALA A 32 1.45 -6.07 -8.04
CA ALA A 32 1.82 -6.30 -9.43
C ALA A 32 3.19 -5.69 -9.77
N ALA A 33 3.55 -4.57 -9.13
CA ALA A 33 4.83 -3.90 -9.33
C ALA A 33 5.35 -3.23 -8.05
N PRO A 34 6.00 -3.98 -7.13
CA PRO A 34 6.46 -3.44 -5.83
C PRO A 34 7.40 -2.23 -5.94
N GLY A 35 8.15 -2.11 -7.05
CA GLY A 35 9.01 -0.96 -7.32
C GLY A 35 8.26 0.37 -7.49
N GLN A 36 6.96 0.34 -7.78
CA GLN A 36 6.16 1.56 -7.94
C GLN A 36 6.11 2.41 -6.67
N LEU A 37 6.21 1.81 -5.48
CA LEU A 37 6.26 2.54 -4.22
C LEU A 37 7.47 3.48 -4.13
N ALA A 38 8.63 3.04 -4.64
CA ALA A 38 9.84 3.85 -4.63
C ALA A 38 9.81 4.93 -5.73
N MET A 39 9.16 4.64 -6.86
CA MET A 39 9.21 5.46 -8.08
C MET A 39 8.10 6.51 -8.17
N ASN A 40 7.00 6.35 -7.44
CA ASN A 40 5.84 7.24 -7.54
C ASN A 40 5.64 8.05 -6.26
N THR A 41 4.83 9.09 -6.38
CA THR A 41 4.19 9.77 -5.25
C THR A 41 2.90 9.05 -4.85
N ALA A 42 2.40 9.35 -3.63
CA ALA A 42 1.09 8.84 -3.19
C ALA A 42 -0.05 9.20 -4.17
N THR A 43 0.03 10.37 -4.82
CA THR A 43 -0.99 10.85 -5.76
C THR A 43 -0.95 10.05 -7.07
N GLU A 44 0.24 9.77 -7.61
CA GLU A 44 0.38 8.98 -8.85
C GLU A 44 -0.05 7.53 -8.64
N LEU A 45 0.25 6.95 -7.48
CA LEU A 45 -0.27 5.62 -7.10
C LEU A 45 -1.79 5.62 -6.96
N ALA A 46 -2.36 6.66 -6.33
CA ALA A 46 -3.81 6.81 -6.23
C ALA A 46 -4.46 6.86 -7.61
N HIS A 47 -3.89 7.64 -8.52
CA HIS A 47 -4.37 7.77 -9.90
C HIS A 47 -4.28 6.43 -10.64
N SER A 48 -3.15 5.73 -10.54
CA SER A 48 -2.92 4.43 -11.18
C SER A 48 -3.92 3.36 -10.71
N ALA A 49 -4.29 3.39 -9.42
CA ALA A 49 -5.27 2.48 -8.85
C ALA A 49 -6.74 2.94 -9.03
N GLY A 50 -6.97 4.13 -9.61
CA GLY A 50 -8.30 4.71 -9.75
C GLY A 50 -8.97 5.02 -8.40
N VAL A 51 -8.19 5.45 -7.42
CA VAL A 51 -8.66 5.77 -6.06
C VAL A 51 -8.32 7.21 -5.67
N SER A 52 -8.97 7.68 -4.59
CA SER A 52 -8.68 9.00 -4.04
C SER A 52 -7.37 8.99 -3.23
N LYS A 53 -6.73 10.17 -3.11
CA LYS A 53 -5.59 10.36 -2.18
C LYS A 53 -5.96 10.01 -0.73
N ALA A 54 -7.21 10.25 -0.33
CA ALA A 54 -7.68 9.89 1.02
C ALA A 54 -7.73 8.37 1.22
N THR A 55 -8.09 7.61 0.18
CA THR A 55 -8.01 6.14 0.19
C THR A 55 -6.57 5.69 0.36
N THR A 56 -5.64 6.26 -0.40
CA THR A 56 -4.20 5.94 -0.28
C THR A 56 -3.69 6.17 1.15
N THR A 57 -4.02 7.30 1.78
CA THR A 57 -3.63 7.55 3.18
C THR A 57 -4.23 6.54 4.15
N ARG A 58 -5.51 6.19 3.99
CA ARG A 58 -6.17 5.17 4.84
C ARG A 58 -5.54 3.80 4.67
N PHE A 59 -5.26 3.40 3.44
CA PHE A 59 -4.58 2.15 3.11
C PHE A 59 -3.26 1.99 3.88
N PHE A 60 -2.34 2.95 3.78
CA PHE A 60 -1.05 2.86 4.48
C PHE A 60 -1.21 2.84 6.00
N ARG A 61 -2.18 3.60 6.54
CA ARG A 61 -2.52 3.55 7.97
C ARG A 61 -3.10 2.21 8.40
N HIS A 62 -3.96 1.60 7.58
CA HIS A 62 -4.51 0.26 7.81
C HIS A 62 -3.39 -0.78 7.90
N LEU A 63 -2.38 -0.66 7.03
CA LEU A 63 -1.20 -1.51 7.06
C LEU A 63 -0.21 -1.22 8.21
N GLY A 64 -0.51 -0.23 9.06
CA GLY A 64 0.30 0.14 10.21
C GLY A 64 1.47 1.08 9.88
N TYR A 65 1.41 1.81 8.78
CA TYR A 65 2.33 2.91 8.47
C TYR A 65 1.70 4.26 8.85
N GLU A 66 2.50 5.18 9.37
CA GLU A 66 2.01 6.53 9.70
C GLU A 66 1.62 7.33 8.45
N SER A 67 2.26 7.04 7.32
CA SER A 67 2.06 7.71 6.04
C SER A 67 2.63 6.89 4.87
N TYR A 68 2.33 7.34 3.64
CA TYR A 68 3.00 6.87 2.42
C TYR A 68 4.52 6.92 2.52
N GLU A 69 5.05 8.05 3.00
CA GLU A 69 6.50 8.26 3.12
C GLU A 69 7.14 7.29 4.11
N ALA A 70 6.43 6.93 5.18
CA ALA A 70 6.89 5.91 6.12
C ALA A 70 6.93 4.51 5.48
N ALA A 71 6.03 4.21 4.55
CA ALA A 71 6.03 2.95 3.83
C ALA A 71 7.11 2.88 2.74
N ARG A 72 7.54 4.03 2.20
CA ARG A 72 8.55 4.14 1.13
C ARG A 72 10.00 4.04 1.62
N ARG A 73 10.27 4.32 2.90
CA ARG A 73 11.60 4.23 3.51
C ARG A 73 12.04 2.79 3.72
#